data_AF-A0A7X7JHL1-F1
#
_entry.id   AF-A0A7X7JHL1-F1
#
_cell.length_a   1.000
_cell.length_b   1.000
_cell.length_c   1.000
_cell.angle_alpha   90.00
_cell.angle_beta   90.00
_cell.angle_gamma   90.00
#
_symmetry.space_group_name_H-M   'P 1'
#
loop_
_entity.id
_entity.type
_entity.pdbx_description
1 polymer ?
#
loop_
_entity_poly.entity_id
_entity_poly.type
_entity_poly.pdbx_seq_one_letter_code
_entity_poly.pdbx_strand_id
1 'polypeptide(L)'
;MIQAEPERTTVDTLIAGSLVIERSENRIKTFLESDESNSVIIERIGPRTAKCPLGSRDSAAISAHVNGRELKLKIGSGRLLERSYRVVAEFDGRCVSLRPKDTESTTYLNGRPHAIEKEFGEFTACTDGTIDVFWALPKKVLHTTVEPPVPTVEELLVGYGLSTAFGTGALSLTTIVMGFVASAMPG
;
A
#
# COMPACT_ATOMS: atom_id res chain seq x y z
N MET A 1 -17.01 -24.15 -3.88
CA MET A 1 -16.83 -22.80 -3.30
C MET A 1 -16.72 -21.83 -4.44
N ILE A 2 -17.69 -20.92 -4.60
CA ILE A 2 -17.59 -19.84 -5.57
C ILE A 2 -16.68 -18.81 -4.91
N GLN A 3 -15.45 -18.62 -5.41
CA GLN A 3 -14.65 -17.48 -4.99
C GLN A 3 -15.39 -16.23 -5.47
N ALA A 4 -15.70 -15.31 -4.56
CA ALA A 4 -16.22 -14.01 -4.95
C ALA A 4 -15.23 -13.34 -5.91
N GLU A 5 -15.75 -12.71 -6.97
CA GLU A 5 -14.90 -11.97 -7.89
C GLU A 5 -14.11 -10.89 -7.12
N PRO A 6 -12.83 -10.68 -7.46
CA PRO A 6 -12.04 -9.64 -6.82
C PRO A 6 -12.66 -8.28 -7.09
N GLU A 7 -12.72 -7.44 -6.06
CA GLU A 7 -13.08 -6.04 -6.18
C GLU A 7 -12.01 -5.34 -7.02
N ARG A 8 -12.43 -4.59 -8.03
CA ARG A 8 -11.53 -3.90 -8.96
C ARG A 8 -11.76 -2.40 -8.90
N THR A 9 -10.69 -1.64 -8.69
CA THR A 9 -10.68 -0.18 -8.68
C THR A 9 -9.63 0.31 -9.68
N THR A 10 -9.99 1.31 -10.49
CA THR A 10 -9.05 1.97 -11.39
C THR A 10 -8.70 3.34 -10.82
N VAL A 11 -7.41 3.68 -10.84
CA VAL A 11 -6.86 4.96 -10.38
C VAL A 11 -6.07 5.58 -11.51
N ASP A 12 -6.46 6.79 -11.92
CA ASP A 12 -5.71 7.54 -12.91
C ASP A 12 -4.50 8.22 -12.26
N THR A 13 -3.32 7.90 -12.77
CA THR A 13 -2.06 8.47 -12.29
C THR A 13 -1.48 9.39 -13.35
N LEU A 14 -0.97 10.55 -12.94
CA LEU A 14 -0.25 11.46 -13.83
C LEU A 14 1.13 10.91 -14.25
N ILE A 15 1.59 9.82 -13.62
CA ILE A 15 2.94 9.27 -13.77
C ILE A 15 2.98 8.15 -14.80
N ALA A 16 2.03 7.21 -14.74
CA ALA A 16 2.04 5.99 -15.55
C ALA A 16 0.71 5.71 -16.26
N GLY A 17 -0.24 6.66 -16.24
CA GLY A 17 -1.60 6.46 -16.74
C GLY A 17 -2.46 5.71 -15.74
N SER A 18 -3.44 4.95 -16.24
CA SER A 18 -4.41 4.24 -15.42
C SER A 18 -3.83 2.96 -14.81
N LEU A 19 -3.93 2.87 -13.48
CA LEU A 19 -3.49 1.75 -12.66
C LEU A 19 -4.73 1.02 -12.14
N VAL A 20 -4.69 -0.31 -12.18
CA VAL A 20 -5.75 -1.17 -11.67
C VAL A 20 -5.32 -1.79 -10.35
N ILE A 21 -6.21 -1.78 -9.38
CA ILE A 21 -6.08 -2.46 -8.09
C ILE A 21 -7.15 -3.54 -8.03
N GLU A 22 -6.74 -4.80 -7.97
CA GLU A 22 -7.60 -5.94 -7.71
C GLU A 22 -7.40 -6.38 -6.26
N ARG A 23 -8.51 -6.51 -5.53
CA ARG A 23 -8.53 -6.87 -4.12
C ARG A 23 -9.46 -8.05 -3.88
N SER A 24 -8.94 -9.02 -3.15
CA SER A 24 -9.69 -10.14 -2.59
C SER A 24 -9.38 -10.28 -1.10
N GLU A 25 -9.96 -11.28 -0.44
CA GLU A 25 -9.84 -11.47 1.00
C GLU A 25 -8.39 -11.67 1.50
N ASN A 26 -7.55 -12.29 0.68
CA ASN A 26 -6.17 -12.65 1.02
C ASN A 26 -5.14 -12.21 -0.02
N ARG A 27 -5.53 -11.52 -1.09
CA ARG A 27 -4.64 -11.11 -2.18
C ARG A 27 -4.97 -9.72 -2.69
N ILE A 28 -3.93 -8.95 -2.96
CA ILE A 28 -3.97 -7.70 -3.71
C ILE A 28 -3.05 -7.83 -4.91
N LYS A 29 -3.52 -7.33 -6.04
CA LYS A 29 -2.73 -7.18 -7.26
C LYS A 29 -2.87 -5.74 -7.76
N THR A 30 -1.76 -5.05 -7.97
CA THR A 30 -1.73 -3.75 -8.64
C THR A 30 -0.99 -3.87 -9.96
N PHE A 31 -1.49 -3.27 -11.02
CA PHE A 31 -0.87 -3.34 -12.35
C PHE A 31 -1.29 -2.14 -13.21
N LEU A 32 -0.57 -1.87 -14.30
CA LEU A 32 -1.00 -0.86 -15.26
C LEU A 32 -2.08 -1.44 -16.17
N GLU A 33 -3.13 -0.65 -16.46
CA GLU A 33 -4.16 -1.07 -17.40
C GLU A 33 -3.59 -1.34 -18.81
N SER A 34 -2.53 -0.61 -19.17
CA SER A 34 -1.81 -0.76 -20.44
C SER A 34 -0.87 -1.97 -20.49
N ASP A 35 -0.45 -2.50 -19.34
CA ASP A 35 0.48 -3.61 -19.23
C ASP A 35 0.30 -4.36 -17.91
N GLU A 36 -0.51 -5.43 -17.95
CA GLU A 36 -0.77 -6.29 -16.80
C GLU A 36 0.45 -7.12 -16.37
N SER A 37 1.45 -7.28 -17.24
CA SER A 37 2.67 -8.00 -16.89
C SER A 37 3.51 -7.22 -15.88
N ASN A 38 3.41 -5.89 -15.90
CA ASN A 38 3.97 -5.02 -14.88
C ASN A 38 3.02 -4.94 -13.67
N SER A 39 3.23 -5.83 -12.71
CA SER A 39 2.33 -6.03 -11.59
C SER A 39 3.05 -6.26 -10.26
N VAL A 40 2.37 -5.88 -9.18
CA VAL A 40 2.74 -6.19 -7.81
C VAL A 40 1.65 -7.04 -7.20
N ILE A 41 2.03 -8.19 -6.65
CA ILE A 41 1.12 -9.12 -5.99
C ILE A 41 1.54 -9.21 -4.52
N ILE A 42 0.59 -9.03 -3.61
CA ILE A 42 0.79 -9.18 -2.17
C ILE A 42 -0.30 -10.10 -1.63
N GLU A 43 0.11 -11.21 -1.01
CA GLU A 43 -0.75 -12.29 -0.57
C GLU A 43 -0.52 -12.63 0.89
N ARG A 44 -1.61 -12.80 1.64
CA ARG A 44 -1.58 -13.41 2.97
C ARG A 44 -1.58 -14.93 2.79
N ILE A 45 -0.45 -15.56 3.11
CA ILE A 45 -0.26 -17.01 3.10
C ILE A 45 -0.45 -17.66 4.48
N GLY A 46 -0.53 -16.85 5.53
CA GLY A 46 -0.78 -17.28 6.90
C GLY A 46 -2.17 -16.89 7.45
N PRO A 47 -2.39 -17.07 8.77
CA PRO A 47 -3.65 -16.71 9.41
C PRO A 47 -3.86 -15.19 9.44
N ARG A 48 -5.13 -14.78 9.60
CA ARG A 48 -5.49 -13.39 9.89
C ARG A 48 -5.17 -13.08 11.36
N THR A 49 -4.20 -12.20 11.60
CA THR A 49 -3.69 -11.85 12.94
C THR A 49 -3.83 -10.36 13.28
N ALA A 50 -4.19 -9.54 12.29
CA ALA A 50 -4.25 -8.09 12.45
C ALA A 50 -5.48 -7.48 11.77
N LYS A 51 -5.89 -6.30 12.23
CA LYS A 51 -6.99 -5.52 11.67
C LYS A 51 -6.59 -4.64 10.48
N CYS A 52 -5.55 -5.00 9.73
CA CYS A 52 -5.23 -4.35 8.46
C CYS A 52 -6.09 -4.92 7.31
N PRO A 53 -6.16 -4.27 6.14
CA PRO A 53 -6.94 -4.77 5.00
C PRO A 53 -6.58 -6.22 4.63
N LEU A 54 -5.29 -6.50 4.38
CA LEU A 54 -4.78 -7.83 4.07
C LEU A 54 -4.82 -8.79 5.26
N GLY A 55 -5.03 -8.30 6.49
CA GLY A 55 -5.31 -9.14 7.66
C GLY A 55 -4.11 -9.70 8.42
N SER A 56 -2.88 -9.47 8.00
CA SER A 56 -1.68 -9.81 8.77
C SER A 56 -0.65 -8.70 8.71
N ARG A 57 0.10 -8.54 9.81
CA ARG A 57 1.29 -7.67 9.91
C ARG A 57 2.56 -8.47 10.16
N ASP A 58 2.46 -9.79 10.16
CA ASP A 58 3.59 -10.68 10.27
C ASP A 58 4.19 -10.89 8.88
N SER A 59 5.40 -10.39 8.66
CA SER A 59 6.12 -10.55 7.39
C SER A 59 6.25 -12.00 6.95
N ALA A 60 6.34 -12.96 7.88
CA ALA A 60 6.43 -14.39 7.55
C ALA A 60 5.09 -14.98 7.03
N ALA A 61 3.98 -14.29 7.29
CA ALA A 61 2.65 -14.67 6.83
C ALA A 61 2.26 -13.97 5.52
N ILE A 62 3.18 -13.20 4.90
CA ILE A 62 2.94 -12.46 3.66
C ILE A 62 3.93 -12.90 2.58
N SER A 63 3.40 -13.24 1.40
CA SER A 63 4.15 -13.42 0.16
C SER A 63 3.97 -12.17 -0.68
N ALA A 64 5.04 -11.64 -1.26
CA ALA A 64 4.94 -10.45 -2.11
C ALA A 64 5.94 -10.50 -3.26
N HIS A 65 5.48 -10.06 -4.44
CA HIS A 65 6.26 -10.09 -5.67
C HIS A 65 6.03 -8.84 -6.52
N VAL A 66 7.07 -8.35 -7.18
CA VAL A 66 7.02 -7.33 -8.24
C VAL A 66 7.49 -7.99 -9.53
N ASN A 67 6.63 -8.08 -10.54
CA ASN A 67 6.95 -8.69 -11.84
C ASN A 67 7.49 -10.12 -11.69
N GLY A 68 6.90 -10.88 -10.76
CA GLY A 68 7.31 -12.25 -10.41
C GLY A 68 8.58 -12.36 -9.55
N ARG A 69 9.25 -11.25 -9.24
CA ARG A 69 10.46 -11.21 -8.40
C ARG A 69 10.10 -10.93 -6.95
N GLU A 70 10.82 -11.51 -6.01
CA GLU A 70 10.55 -11.37 -4.57
C GLU A 70 10.58 -9.90 -4.13
N LEU A 71 9.52 -9.47 -3.45
CA LEU A 71 9.41 -8.19 -2.75
C LEU A 71 9.56 -8.43 -1.25
N LYS A 72 10.72 -8.12 -0.69
CA LYS A 72 10.98 -8.37 0.74
C LYS A 72 10.30 -7.34 1.61
N LEU A 73 9.36 -7.78 2.44
CA LEU A 73 8.60 -6.91 3.34
C LEU A 73 9.12 -6.99 4.78
N LYS A 74 9.40 -5.84 5.38
CA LYS A 74 9.68 -5.70 6.82
C LYS A 74 8.63 -4.80 7.45
N ILE A 75 7.80 -5.38 8.31
CA ILE A 75 6.76 -4.68 9.05
C ILE A 75 7.28 -4.42 10.45
N GLY A 76 7.29 -3.17 10.90
CA GLY A 76 7.84 -2.77 12.19
C GLY A 76 7.04 -1.66 12.85
N SER A 77 7.46 -1.21 14.03
CA SER A 77 6.77 -0.12 14.74
C SER A 77 6.76 1.19 13.94
N GLY A 78 5.60 1.84 13.87
CA GLY A 78 5.37 3.11 13.19
C GLY A 78 5.67 4.34 14.06
N ARG A 79 5.71 4.17 15.39
CA ARG A 79 5.98 5.22 16.39
C ARG A 79 5.04 6.43 16.39
N LEU A 80 3.86 6.33 15.78
CA LEU A 80 2.83 7.37 15.82
C LEU A 80 1.89 7.18 17.02
N LEU A 81 1.27 6.01 17.10
CA LEU A 81 0.42 5.54 18.21
C LEU A 81 0.89 4.15 18.66
N GLU A 82 0.43 3.70 19.83
CA GLU A 82 0.60 2.30 20.22
C GLU A 82 0.12 1.39 19.08
N ARG A 83 0.86 0.34 18.73
CA ARG A 83 0.52 -0.58 17.61
C ARG A 83 0.42 0.03 16.21
N SER A 84 0.76 1.31 16.01
CA SER A 84 1.05 1.84 14.68
C SER A 84 2.25 1.11 14.09
N TYR A 85 2.27 0.95 12.77
CA TYR A 85 3.29 0.17 12.08
C TYR A 85 3.71 0.85 10.79
N ARG A 86 4.97 0.63 10.45
CA ARG A 86 5.59 1.01 9.18
C ARG A 86 5.82 -0.23 8.34
N VAL A 87 5.85 -0.06 7.03
CA VAL A 87 6.17 -1.13 6.08
C VAL A 87 7.37 -0.68 5.27
N VAL A 88 8.39 -1.53 5.18
CA VAL A 88 9.55 -1.33 4.30
C VAL A 88 9.53 -2.45 3.27
N ALA A 89 9.64 -2.09 2.00
CA ALA A 89 9.71 -3.03 0.90
C ALA A 89 11.05 -2.88 0.16
N GLU A 90 11.75 -3.99 -0.05
CA GLU A 90 13.05 -4.05 -0.73
C GLU A 90 12.93 -4.96 -1.97
N PHE A 91 13.33 -4.46 -3.14
CA PHE A 91 13.33 -5.19 -4.42
C PHE A 91 14.38 -4.59 -5.37
N ASP A 92 15.09 -5.41 -6.14
CA ASP A 92 16.12 -4.98 -7.11
C ASP A 92 17.15 -3.95 -6.57
N GLY A 93 17.51 -4.06 -5.29
CA GLY A 93 18.40 -3.09 -4.63
C GLY A 93 17.75 -1.73 -4.32
N ARG A 94 16.48 -1.52 -4.68
CA ARG A 94 15.65 -0.38 -4.28
C ARG A 94 14.96 -0.64 -2.94
N CYS A 95 14.58 0.44 -2.29
CA CYS A 95 13.88 0.41 -1.01
C CYS A 95 12.82 1.49 -1.01
N VAL A 96 11.60 1.13 -0.64
CA VAL A 96 10.52 2.09 -0.40
C VAL A 96 9.87 1.82 0.94
N SER A 97 9.24 2.82 1.54
CA SER A 97 8.56 2.61 2.82
C SER A 97 7.31 3.44 3.00
N LEU A 98 6.36 2.84 3.72
CA LEU A 98 5.18 3.50 4.27
C LEU A 98 5.42 3.77 5.75
N ARG A 99 5.25 5.02 6.16
CA ARG A 99 5.32 5.45 7.56
C ARG A 99 4.02 6.17 7.93
N PRO A 100 3.31 5.73 8.98
CA PRO A 100 2.08 6.38 9.40
C PRO A 100 2.39 7.83 9.78
N LYS A 101 1.59 8.75 9.25
CA LYS A 101 1.72 10.19 9.51
C LYS A 101 0.65 10.65 10.48
N ASP A 102 -0.59 10.23 10.22
CA ASP A 102 -1.74 10.38 11.11
C ASP A 102 -2.65 9.14 11.01
N THR A 103 -3.88 9.21 11.51
CA THR A 103 -4.82 8.08 11.51
C THR A 103 -5.31 7.68 10.11
N GLU A 104 -5.33 8.62 9.18
CA GLU A 104 -5.94 8.51 7.85
C GLU A 104 -4.90 8.47 6.73
N SER A 105 -3.64 8.79 7.03
CA SER A 105 -2.59 8.91 6.03
C SER A 105 -1.27 8.23 6.40
N THR A 106 -0.53 7.82 5.37
CA THR A 106 0.85 7.33 5.46
C THR A 106 1.74 8.07 4.48
N THR A 107 2.90 8.50 4.95
CA THR A 107 3.97 9.03 4.09
C THR A 107 4.59 7.88 3.29
N TYR A 108 4.76 8.08 1.98
CA TYR A 108 5.49 7.19 1.08
C TYR A 108 6.88 7.75 0.76
N LEU A 109 7.91 6.96 1.00
CA LEU A 109 9.31 7.40 0.97
C LEU A 109 10.12 6.55 -0.02
N ASN A 110 10.97 7.22 -0.81
CA ASN A 110 12.08 6.60 -1.53
C ASN A 110 13.22 6.31 -0.55
N GLY A 111 13.17 5.12 0.05
CA GLY A 111 14.16 4.63 0.99
C GLY A 111 13.55 4.22 2.31
N ARG A 112 14.35 4.33 3.37
CA ARG A 112 13.99 3.89 4.72
C ARG A 112 13.23 4.98 5.48
N PRO A 113 12.43 4.62 6.52
CA PRO A 113 11.51 5.52 7.23
C PRO A 113 12.09 6.79 7.91
N HIS A 114 13.41 6.95 7.93
CA HIS A 114 14.11 8.11 8.50
C HIS A 114 14.78 9.00 7.42
N ALA A 115 14.62 8.67 6.15
CA ALA A 115 15.11 9.46 5.02
C ALA A 115 14.02 10.45 4.53
N ILE A 116 13.62 11.38 5.41
CA ILE A 116 12.46 12.27 5.22
C ILE A 116 12.60 13.16 3.98
N GLU A 117 13.83 13.46 3.55
CA GLU A 117 14.14 14.25 2.35
C GLU A 117 13.80 13.55 1.02
N LYS A 118 13.30 12.31 1.07
CA LYS A 118 13.00 11.49 -0.10
C LYS A 118 11.52 11.10 -0.19
N GLU A 119 10.65 11.98 0.27
CA GLU A 119 9.19 11.80 0.22
C GLU A 119 8.68 11.81 -1.23
N PHE A 120 8.08 10.71 -1.65
CA PHE A 120 7.31 10.66 -2.89
C PHE A 120 5.98 11.39 -2.72
N GLY A 121 5.31 11.16 -1.60
CA GLY A 121 4.00 11.73 -1.31
C GLY A 121 3.34 11.04 -0.13
N GLU A 122 2.02 11.09 -0.11
CA GLU A 122 1.18 10.62 0.98
C GLU A 122 0.01 9.83 0.44
N PHE A 123 -0.21 8.63 0.99
CA PHE A 123 -1.39 7.83 0.69
C PHE A 123 -2.42 8.01 1.80
N THR A 124 -3.67 8.23 1.42
CA THR A 124 -4.82 8.39 2.31
C THR A 124 -5.80 7.25 2.06
N ALA A 125 -6.27 6.61 3.13
CA ALA A 125 -7.33 5.61 3.02
C ALA A 125 -8.70 6.30 3.07
N CYS A 126 -9.50 6.10 2.04
CA CYS A 126 -10.84 6.65 1.93
C CYS A 126 -11.88 5.76 2.62
N THR A 127 -13.04 6.34 2.95
CA THR A 127 -14.12 5.63 3.66
C THR A 127 -14.77 4.53 2.83
N ASP A 128 -14.70 4.62 1.51
CA ASP A 128 -15.14 3.59 0.56
C ASP A 128 -14.12 2.46 0.38
N GLY A 129 -12.98 2.50 1.08
CA GLY A 129 -11.92 1.51 0.98
C GLY A 129 -10.93 1.74 -0.16
N THR A 130 -11.08 2.82 -0.93
CA THR A 130 -10.11 3.25 -1.93
C THR A 130 -8.89 3.92 -1.29
N ILE A 131 -7.86 4.14 -2.10
CA ILE A 131 -6.64 4.83 -1.69
C ILE A 131 -6.41 6.03 -2.60
N ASP A 132 -6.37 7.21 -1.99
CA ASP A 132 -5.93 8.44 -2.65
C ASP A 132 -4.44 8.66 -2.44
N VAL A 133 -3.81 9.35 -3.39
CA VAL A 133 -2.41 9.77 -3.27
C VAL A 133 -2.28 11.28 -3.50
N PHE A 134 -1.55 11.93 -2.60
CA PHE A 134 -1.08 13.29 -2.78
C PHE A 134 0.43 13.28 -2.98
N TRP A 135 0.88 13.58 -4.20
CA TRP A 135 2.31 13.64 -4.51
C TRP A 135 2.95 14.85 -3.83
N ALA A 136 4.15 14.65 -3.31
CA ALA A 136 4.88 15.72 -2.65
C ALA A 136 5.14 16.86 -3.65
N LEU A 137 5.05 18.09 -3.15
CA LEU A 137 5.43 19.30 -3.88
C LEU A 137 6.85 19.74 -3.47
N PRO A 138 7.53 20.55 -4.28
CA PRO A 138 8.81 21.13 -3.90
C PRO A 138 8.69 21.91 -2.59
N LYS A 139 9.58 21.63 -1.64
CA LYS A 139 9.58 22.27 -0.32
C LYS A 139 10.89 23.04 -0.12
N LYS A 140 10.78 24.23 0.48
CA LYS A 140 11.95 25.01 0.87
C LYS A 140 12.40 24.59 2.26
N VAL A 141 13.60 24.03 2.37
CA VAL A 141 14.22 23.65 3.65
C VAL A 141 15.46 24.52 3.82
N LEU A 142 15.46 25.37 4.86
CA LEU A 142 16.50 26.37 5.07
C LEU A 142 16.71 27.24 3.81
N HIS A 143 17.89 27.15 3.21
CA HIS A 143 18.30 27.93 2.03
C HIS A 143 18.24 27.11 0.72
N THR A 144 17.67 25.90 0.74
CA THR A 144 17.63 25.01 -0.42
C THR A 144 16.20 24.59 -0.74
N THR A 145 15.85 24.59 -2.02
CA THR A 145 14.62 23.94 -2.50
C THR A 145 14.92 22.47 -2.73
N VAL A 146 14.15 21.61 -2.08
CA VAL A 146 14.23 20.17 -2.26
C VAL A 146 13.09 19.76 -3.19
N GLU A 147 13.46 19.27 -4.37
CA GLU A 147 12.53 18.67 -5.32
C GLU A 147 12.25 17.21 -4.89
N PRO A 148 10.97 16.80 -4.82
CA PRO A 148 10.63 15.42 -4.49
C PRO A 148 11.04 14.48 -5.64
N PRO A 149 11.49 13.25 -5.32
CA PRO A 149 11.77 12.26 -6.35
C PRO A 149 10.47 11.87 -7.09
N VAL A 150 10.59 11.54 -8.38
CA VAL A 150 9.50 10.95 -9.16
C VAL A 150 9.62 9.42 -9.07
N PRO A 151 8.55 8.68 -8.64
CA PRO A 151 8.60 7.23 -8.58
C PRO A 151 8.65 6.62 -9.98
N THR A 152 9.40 5.54 -10.11
CA THR A 152 9.29 4.63 -11.25
C THR A 152 7.94 3.92 -11.25
N VAL A 153 7.56 3.30 -12.37
CA VAL A 153 6.31 2.51 -12.47
C VAL A 153 6.25 1.42 -11.40
N GLU A 154 7.34 0.68 -11.18
CA GLU A 154 7.37 -0.37 -10.15
C GLU A 154 7.21 0.21 -8.74
N GLU A 155 7.87 1.33 -8.43
CA GLU A 155 7.71 2.01 -7.14
C GLU A 155 6.28 2.55 -6.96
N LEU A 156 5.64 3.03 -8.04
CA LEU A 156 4.24 3.45 -8.03
C LEU A 156 3.32 2.26 -7.68
N LEU A 157 3.45 1.16 -8.41
CA LEU A 157 2.66 -0.06 -8.21
C LEU A 157 2.87 -0.64 -6.80
N VAL A 158 4.11 -0.65 -6.31
CA VAL A 158 4.44 -1.06 -4.94
C VAL A 158 3.78 -0.14 -3.92
N GLY A 159 3.83 1.18 -4.12
CA GLY A 159 3.19 2.16 -3.23
C GLY A 159 1.69 1.89 -3.05
N TYR A 160 0.96 1.75 -4.16
CA TYR A 160 -0.46 1.40 -4.16
C TYR A 160 -0.73 0.01 -3.57
N GLY A 161 0.06 -0.99 -3.95
CA GLY A 161 -0.12 -2.35 -3.43
C GLY A 161 0.05 -2.41 -1.91
N LEU A 162 1.09 -1.75 -1.39
CA LEU A 162 1.36 -1.69 0.04
C LEU A 162 0.27 -0.92 0.79
N SER A 163 -0.18 0.24 0.28
CA SER A 163 -1.22 1.04 0.94
C SER A 163 -2.57 0.34 0.91
N THR A 164 -2.92 -0.37 -0.16
CA THR A 164 -4.13 -1.22 -0.20
C THR A 164 -4.00 -2.41 0.76
N ALA A 165 -2.82 -3.04 0.88
CA ALA A 165 -2.61 -4.22 1.72
C ALA A 165 -2.59 -3.90 3.21
N PHE A 166 -1.94 -2.80 3.54
CA PHE A 166 -1.59 -2.46 4.90
C PHE A 166 -2.35 -1.23 5.39
N GLY A 167 -3.11 -0.54 4.56
CA GLY A 167 -3.73 0.73 4.90
C GLY A 167 -2.69 1.79 5.23
N THR A 168 -3.04 2.68 6.16
CA THR A 168 -2.23 3.84 6.55
C THR A 168 -1.22 3.53 7.64
N GLY A 169 -1.20 2.30 8.19
CA GLY A 169 -0.30 1.93 9.27
C GLY A 169 -0.66 2.50 10.65
N ALA A 170 -1.61 3.43 10.74
CA ALA A 170 -2.17 3.89 12.00
C ALA A 170 -3.29 2.96 12.48
N LEU A 171 -3.52 2.93 13.79
CA LEU A 171 -4.54 2.07 14.40
C LEU A 171 -5.93 2.38 13.83
N SER A 172 -6.47 1.42 13.07
CA SER A 172 -7.91 1.15 12.84
C SER A 172 -8.78 2.30 12.32
N LEU A 173 -9.11 2.28 11.04
CA LEU A 173 -10.50 2.52 10.67
C LEU A 173 -11.26 1.21 10.80
N THR A 174 -12.01 1.11 11.89
CA THR A 174 -13.17 0.21 12.09
C THR A 174 -14.30 0.47 11.07
N THR A 175 -14.03 1.22 10.01
CA THR A 175 -14.99 1.70 9.02
C THR A 175 -14.49 1.52 7.58
N ILE A 176 -13.51 0.65 7.32
CA ILE A 176 -13.53 -0.02 6.02
C ILE A 176 -14.55 -1.14 6.17
N VAL A 177 -15.82 -0.77 6.01
CA VAL A 177 -16.88 -1.73 5.73
C VAL A 177 -16.45 -2.40 4.45
N MET A 178 -15.72 -3.51 4.55
CA MET A 178 -15.53 -4.38 3.41
C MET A 178 -16.94 -4.76 2.99
N GLY A 179 -17.30 -4.52 1.72
CA GLY A 179 -18.54 -4.94 1.09
C GLY A 179 -18.72 -6.47 1.03
N PHE A 180 -18.24 -7.21 2.03
CA PHE A 180 -18.76 -8.53 2.38
C PHE A 180 -20.04 -8.36 3.19
N VAL A 181 -21.08 -7.80 2.58
CA VAL A 181 -22.42 -8.23 2.98
C VAL A 181 -22.45 -9.71 2.63
N ALA A 182 -22.49 -10.53 3.66
CA ALA A 182 -22.62 -11.97 3.58
C ALA A 182 -23.72 -12.35 2.58
N SER A 183 -23.33 -12.87 1.42
CA SER A 183 -24.14 -13.82 0.66
C SER A 183 -24.17 -15.14 1.44
N ALA A 184 -24.75 -15.11 2.64
CA ALA A 184 -24.99 -16.26 3.49
C ALA A 184 -26.05 -15.92 4.57
N MET A 185 -27.31 -15.79 4.14
CA MET A 185 -28.44 -16.22 4.96
C MET A 185 -29.42 -16.99 4.05
N PRO A 186 -29.50 -18.32 4.17
CA PRO A 186 -30.73 -19.03 3.94
C PRO A 186 -31.59 -18.93 5.21
N GLY A 187 -32.81 -18.46 5.04
CA GLY A 187 -33.86 -18.38 6.06
C GLY A 187 -35.14 -17.88 5.42
#